data_AF-A0A353FKK5-F1
#
_entry.id   AF-A0A353FKK5-F1
#
_cell.length_a   1.000
_cell.length_b   1.000
_cell.length_c   1.000
_cell.angle_alpha   90.00
_cell.angle_beta   90.00
_cell.angle_gamma   90.00
#
_symmetry.space_group_name_H-M   'P 1'
#
loop_
_entity.id
_entity.type
_entity.pdbx_description
1 polymer ?
#
loop_
_entity_poly.entity_id
_entity_poly.type
_entity_poly.pdbx_seq_one_letter_code
_entity_poly.pdbx_strand_id
1 'polypeptide(L)'
;MEIKNTSKRPLKVPLPGGKTLFLGPGAKGNVSDKASDHPPLEELVESGTIEVLGSGRSKSGGESHVKTEVASSSSSKGGPGMRRSGDR
;
A
#
# COMPACT_ATOMS: atom_id res chain seq x y z
N MET A 1 8.48 -14.23 4.51
CA MET A 1 9.56 -13.30 4.92
C MET A 1 9.11 -11.83 4.89
N GLU A 2 9.71 -10.95 5.71
CA GLU A 2 9.52 -9.48 5.64
C GLU A 2 10.74 -8.83 4.98
N ILE A 3 10.50 -7.92 4.03
CA ILE A 3 11.53 -7.17 3.30
C ILE A 3 11.29 -5.66 3.40
N LYS A 4 12.35 -4.87 3.36
CA LYS A 4 12.31 -3.41 3.46
C LYS A 4 13.06 -2.76 2.31
N ASN A 5 12.48 -1.67 1.78
CA ASN A 5 13.16 -0.78 0.86
C ASN A 5 14.10 0.15 1.64
N THR A 6 15.41 -0.01 1.44
CA THR A 6 16.44 0.85 2.04
C THR A 6 16.72 2.10 1.21
N SER A 7 16.26 2.11 -0.05
CA SER A 7 16.42 3.22 -0.98
C SER A 7 15.50 4.39 -0.67
N LYS A 8 15.94 5.58 -1.09
CA LYS A 8 15.15 6.82 -1.05
C LYS A 8 14.13 6.91 -2.20
N ARG A 9 14.11 5.92 -3.09
CA ARG A 9 13.21 5.86 -4.25
C ARG A 9 12.19 4.74 -4.08
N PRO A 10 10.96 4.90 -4.59
CA PRO A 10 10.00 3.80 -4.64
C PRO A 10 10.53 2.68 -5.54
N LEU A 11 10.33 1.44 -5.11
CA LEU A 11 10.77 0.23 -5.81
C LEU A 11 9.59 -0.60 -6.25
N LYS A 12 9.74 -1.24 -7.41
CA LYS A 12 8.82 -2.26 -7.93
C LYS A 12 9.54 -3.59 -7.89
N VAL A 13 9.06 -4.49 -7.05
CA VAL A 13 9.65 -5.81 -6.84
C VAL A 13 8.79 -6.84 -7.56
N PRO A 14 9.25 -7.43 -8.67
CA PRO A 14 8.53 -8.49 -9.36
C PRO A 14 8.54 -9.78 -8.52
N LEU A 15 7.37 -10.39 -8.39
CA LEU A 15 7.12 -11.61 -7.64
C LEU A 15 6.63 -12.72 -8.59
N PRO A 16 6.80 -14.00 -8.22
CA PRO A 16 6.31 -15.12 -9.02
C PRO A 16 4.81 -15.03 -9.29
N GLY A 17 4.41 -15.50 -10.48
CA GLY A 17 3.01 -15.46 -10.94
C GLY A 17 2.58 -14.09 -11.50
N GLY A 18 3.54 -13.28 -11.97
CA GLY A 18 3.27 -11.97 -12.58
C GLY A 18 2.81 -10.89 -11.60
N LYS A 19 2.98 -11.14 -10.29
CA LYS A 19 2.64 -10.19 -9.23
C LYS A 19 3.76 -9.16 -9.07
N THR A 20 3.43 -8.00 -8.54
CA THR A 20 4.43 -6.96 -8.27
C THR A 20 4.14 -6.34 -6.91
N LEU A 21 5.17 -6.25 -6.08
CA LEU A 21 5.11 -5.59 -4.78
C LEU A 21 5.73 -4.20 -4.91
N PHE A 22 4.94 -3.18 -4.60
CA PHE A 22 5.37 -1.79 -4.63
C PHE A 22 5.81 -1.40 -3.23
N LEU A 23 7.08 -1.02 -3.08
CA LEU A 23 7.63 -0.53 -1.82
C LEU A 23 7.97 0.95 -1.96
N GLY A 24 7.30 1.81 -1.18
CA GLY A 24 7.72 3.20 -1.03
C GLY A 24 9.11 3.30 -0.38
N PRO A 25 9.76 4.49 -0.43
CA PRO A 25 11.02 4.73 0.27
C PRO A 25 10.90 4.39 1.76
N GLY A 26 11.78 3.54 2.28
CA GLY A 26 11.73 3.10 3.70
C GLY A 26 10.58 2.16 4.06
N ALA A 27 9.68 1.85 3.12
CA ALA A 27 8.54 0.99 3.37
C ALA A 27 8.94 -0.48 3.46
N LYS A 28 8.10 -1.27 4.16
CA LYS A 28 8.28 -2.70 4.34
C LYS A 28 7.10 -3.48 3.77
N GLY A 29 7.36 -4.70 3.33
CA GLY A 29 6.39 -5.59 2.72
C GLY A 29 6.64 -7.04 3.12
N ASN A 30 5.56 -7.82 3.16
CA ASN A 30 5.67 -9.26 3.35
C ASN A 30 5.65 -9.96 1.99
N VAL A 31 6.57 -10.92 1.82
CA VAL A 31 6.67 -11.78 0.64
C VAL A 31 6.64 -13.24 1.08
N SER A 32 6.10 -14.10 0.21
CA SER A 32 6.13 -15.55 0.44
C SER A 32 7.54 -16.08 0.30
N ASP A 33 7.87 -17.19 0.96
CA ASP A 33 9.22 -17.77 0.88
C ASP A 33 9.59 -18.19 -0.55
N LYS A 34 8.61 -18.64 -1.35
CA LYS A 34 8.78 -18.92 -2.79
C LYS A 34 9.18 -17.70 -3.64
N ALA A 35 8.98 -16.49 -3.10
CA ALA A 35 9.38 -15.27 -3.79
C ALA A 35 10.82 -14.87 -3.45
N SER A 36 11.38 -15.39 -2.35
CA SER A 36 12.79 -15.21 -2.01
C SER A 36 13.69 -15.90 -3.02
N ASP A 37 13.28 -17.07 -3.53
CA ASP A 37 14.00 -17.83 -4.57
C ASP A 37 13.80 -17.28 -6.00
N HIS A 38 13.15 -16.11 -6.14
CA HIS A 38 12.85 -15.54 -7.45
C HIS A 38 14.04 -14.70 -7.90
N PRO A 39 14.69 -14.98 -9.05
CA PRO A 39 15.97 -14.36 -9.41
C PRO A 39 15.95 -12.81 -9.42
N PRO A 40 14.91 -12.15 -9.96
CA PRO A 40 14.77 -10.69 -9.86
C PRO A 40 14.71 -10.12 -8.43
N LEU A 41 14.23 -10.89 -7.45
CA LEU A 41 14.18 -10.44 -6.07
C LEU A 41 15.55 -10.64 -5.40
N GLU A 42 16.22 -11.75 -5.68
CA GLU A 42 17.59 -12.02 -5.23
C GLU A 42 18.55 -10.91 -5.69
N GLU A 43 18.50 -10.50 -6.96
CA GLU A 43 19.31 -9.38 -7.46
C GLU A 43 19.09 -8.06 -6.68
N LEU A 44 17.85 -7.80 -6.26
CA LEU A 44 17.50 -6.62 -5.48
C LEU A 44 17.99 -6.69 -4.03
N VAL A 45 18.09 -7.91 -3.48
CA VAL A 45 18.68 -8.16 -2.16
C VAL A 45 20.21 -8.05 -2.26
N GLU A 46 20.83 -8.66 -3.27
CA GLU A 46 22.28 -8.60 -3.52
C GLU A 46 22.78 -7.18 -3.78
N SER A 47 22.02 -6.38 -4.52
CA SER A 47 22.32 -4.97 -4.74
C SER A 47 22.21 -4.11 -3.48
N GLY A 48 21.71 -4.66 -2.36
CA GLY A 48 21.50 -3.93 -1.10
C GLY A 48 20.36 -2.91 -1.16
N THR A 49 19.59 -2.90 -2.25
CA THR A 49 18.42 -2.03 -2.42
C THR A 49 17.25 -2.49 -1.55
N ILE A 50 17.24 -3.79 -1.20
CA ILE A 50 16.27 -4.42 -0.32
C ILE A 50 17.00 -5.11 0.83
N GLU A 51 16.50 -4.91 2.05
CA GLU A 51 16.97 -5.57 3.26
C GLU A 51 15.93 -6.61 3.71
N VAL A 52 16.37 -7.86 3.97
CA VAL A 52 15.51 -8.93 4.48
C VAL A 52 15.53 -8.88 6.02
N LEU A 53 14.38 -8.60 6.63
CA LEU A 53 14.27 -8.36 8.08
C LEU A 53 14.00 -9.63 8.92
N GLY A 54 14.01 -10.81 8.31
CA GLY A 54 13.85 -12.09 9.02
C GLY A 54 12.43 -12.33 9.56
N SER A 55 12.09 -13.60 9.82
CA SER A 55 10.76 -14.07 10.25
C SER A 55 10.47 -13.76 11.73
N GLY A 56 10.52 -12.48 12.10
CA GLY A 56 9.95 -12.00 13.35
C GLY A 56 8.53 -11.53 13.10
N ARG A 57 7.58 -11.95 13.93
CA ARG A 57 6.15 -11.61 13.81
C ARG A 57 5.94 -10.12 14.09
N SER A 58 6.24 -9.26 13.12
CA SER A 58 6.04 -7.82 13.22
C SER A 58 4.56 -7.47 13.11
N LYS A 59 3.83 -7.56 14.22
CA LYS A 59 2.62 -6.73 14.42
C LYS A 59 3.07 -5.27 14.40
N SER A 60 3.07 -4.65 13.23
CA SER A 60 3.04 -3.19 13.11
C SER A 60 2.03 -2.92 12.01
N GLY A 61 0.78 -2.66 12.38
CA GLY A 61 0.42 -1.29 12.72
C GLY A 61 0.13 -0.62 11.39
N GLY A 62 -1.11 -0.75 10.93
CA GLY A 62 -1.56 -0.06 9.73
C GLY A 62 -1.41 1.43 9.95
N GLU A 63 -0.35 2.00 9.40
CA GLU A 63 -0.23 3.43 9.12
C GLU A 63 -1.36 3.74 8.11
N SER A 64 -2.52 4.01 8.68
CA SER A 64 -3.65 4.55 7.95
C SER A 64 -3.22 5.95 7.58
N HIS A 65 -2.92 6.16 6.30
CA HIS A 65 -2.78 7.48 5.72
C HIS A 65 -3.82 8.40 6.35
N VAL A 66 -3.35 9.39 7.12
CA VAL A 66 -4.15 10.53 7.56
C VAL A 66 -4.60 11.26 6.30
N LYS A 67 -5.73 10.81 5.77
CA LYS A 67 -6.55 11.58 4.87
C LYS A 67 -7.14 12.70 5.71
N THR A 68 -6.49 13.85 5.65
CA THR A 68 -7.00 15.13 6.13
C THR A 68 -8.23 15.45 5.29
N GLU A 69 -9.37 14.93 5.70
CA GLU A 69 -10.67 15.21 5.08
C GLU A 69 -11.44 16.01 6.12
N VAL A 70 -11.66 17.25 5.73
CA VAL A 70 -12.27 18.32 6.50
C VAL A 70 -13.59 17.87 7.13
N ALA A 71 -13.80 18.32 8.37
CA ALA A 71 -15.01 18.08 9.14
C ALA A 71 -16.28 18.52 8.40
N SER A 72 -17.36 17.74 8.52
CA SER A 72 -18.62 18.22 9.10
C SER A 72 -19.69 17.12 9.19
N SER A 73 -19.98 16.77 10.45
CA SER A 73 -21.30 16.56 11.05
C SER A 73 -22.51 16.10 10.21
N SER A 74 -23.14 15.05 10.77
CA SER A 74 -24.56 14.98 11.12
C SER A 74 -25.60 14.76 10.01
N SER A 75 -26.20 13.56 10.07
CA SER A 75 -27.65 13.30 10.12
C SER A 75 -28.60 14.19 9.32
N SER A 76 -29.46 13.57 8.51
CA SER A 76 -30.89 13.38 8.83
C SER A 76 -31.74 13.18 7.57
N LYS A 77 -32.79 12.38 7.74
CA LYS A 77 -33.92 12.27 6.83
C LYS A 77 -34.61 13.62 6.60
N GLY A 78 -35.19 13.83 5.43
CA GLY A 78 -36.41 14.65 5.32
C GLY A 78 -36.67 15.33 3.96
N GLY A 79 -37.82 14.99 3.35
CA GLY A 79 -38.68 15.98 2.68
C GLY A 79 -38.73 15.97 1.14
N PRO A 80 -39.94 16.02 0.52
CA PRO A 80 -40.11 16.01 -0.93
C PRO A 80 -39.90 17.43 -1.51
N GLY A 81 -38.98 17.55 -2.47
CA GLY A 81 -38.62 18.81 -3.13
C GLY A 81 -39.49 19.13 -4.34
N MET A 82 -40.59 19.84 -4.05
CA MET A 82 -41.37 20.77 -4.88
C MET A 82 -41.07 20.92 -6.39
N ARG A 83 -42.17 20.79 -7.17
CA ARG A 83 -42.37 21.15 -8.57
C ARG A 83 -41.75 22.52 -8.91
N ARG A 84 -41.06 22.64 -10.05
CA ARG A 84 -40.78 23.93 -10.70
C ARG A 84 -41.27 23.91 -12.14
N SER A 85 -41.94 24.99 -12.48
CA SER A 85 -42.82 25.26 -13.61
C SER A 85 -42.08 25.95 -14.77
N GLY A 86 -42.57 25.76 -16.02
CA GLY A 86 -42.26 26.56 -17.23
C GLY A 86 -40.90 26.26 -17.89
N ASP A 87 -40.67 26.37 -19.20
CA ASP A 87 -41.27 27.23 -20.26
C ASP A 87 -40.98 26.61 -21.65
N ARG A 88 -41.98 26.72 -22.56
CA ARG A 88 -42.02 26.50 -24.03
C ARG A 88 -41.75 25.12 -24.63
#